data_AF-A0A6V7RPK0-F1
#
_entry.id   AF-A0A6V7RPK0-F1
#
_cell.length_a   1.000
_cell.length_b   1.000
_cell.length_c   1.000
_cell.angle_alpha   90.00
_cell.angle_beta   90.00
_cell.angle_gamma   90.00
#
_symmetry.space_group_name_H-M   'P 1'
#
loop_
_entity.id
_entity.type
_entity.pdbx_description
1 polymer ?
#
loop_
_entity_poly.entity_id
_entity_poly.type
_entity_poly.pdbx_seq_one_letter_code
_entity_poly.pdbx_strand_id
1 'polypeptide(L)'
;MIATEEQLIEWSAVSQIQYAEMSGQQFVNIQLKKLEQTLRYQSAFAKKTTKANVVLGLPGINVNTSIAVGYNGIELSELMNEYLKHHRKKYVID
;
A
#
# COMPACT_ATOMS: atom_id res chain seq x y z
N MET A 1 -13.26 2.37 -13.17
CA MET A 1 -13.74 1.96 -11.82
C MET A 1 -13.42 3.10 -10.88
N ILE A 2 -14.42 3.73 -10.28
CA ILE A 2 -14.23 4.71 -9.20
C ILE A 2 -14.08 3.89 -7.93
N ALA A 3 -12.98 4.07 -7.18
CA ALA A 3 -12.85 3.49 -5.86
C ALA A 3 -13.96 4.09 -4.97
N THR A 4 -14.87 3.27 -4.46
CA THR A 4 -15.83 3.73 -3.46
C THR A 4 -15.07 4.04 -2.16
N GLU A 5 -15.52 5.03 -1.39
CA GLU A 5 -14.84 5.47 -0.15
C GLU A 5 -14.54 4.30 0.81
N GLU A 6 -15.36 3.25 0.77
CA GLU A 6 -15.24 2.00 1.53
C GLU A 6 -13.96 1.18 1.23
N GLN A 7 -13.30 1.46 0.11
CA GLN A 7 -12.07 0.78 -0.30
C GLN A 7 -10.81 1.57 0.05
N LEU A 8 -10.95 2.81 0.52
CA LEU A 8 -9.83 3.66 0.89
C LEU A 8 -9.16 3.16 2.17
N ILE A 9 -7.84 3.26 2.21
CA ILE A 9 -7.04 2.91 3.38
C ILE A 9 -6.51 4.21 3.96
N GLU A 10 -6.83 4.45 5.23
CA GLU A 10 -6.30 5.61 5.92
C GLU A 10 -4.77 5.56 6.00
N TRP A 11 -4.12 6.70 5.77
CA TRP A 11 -2.67 6.86 5.96
C TRP A 11 -2.20 6.50 7.38
N SER A 12 -3.09 6.65 8.37
CA SER A 12 -2.86 6.27 9.78
C SER A 12 -2.57 4.78 9.95
N ALA A 13 -3.15 3.94 9.08
CA ALA A 13 -3.03 2.48 9.10
C ALA A 13 -1.73 1.98 8.46
N VAL A 14 -1.03 2.82 7.68
CA VAL A 14 0.19 2.46 6.96
C VAL A 14 1.41 2.48 7.90
N SER A 15 2.11 1.34 8.00
CA SER A 15 3.36 1.21 8.77
C SER A 15 4.58 1.56 7.94
N GLN A 16 4.62 1.13 6.67
CA GLN A 16 5.77 1.29 5.79
C GLN A 16 5.34 1.24 4.33
N ILE A 17 6.07 1.96 3.48
CA ILE A 17 5.93 1.91 2.03
C ILE A 17 7.32 1.67 1.45
N GLN A 18 7.44 0.68 0.58
CA GLN A 18 8.73 0.31 -0.02
C GLN A 18 8.58 -0.08 -1.48
N TYR A 19 9.59 0.23 -2.27
CA TYR A 19 9.78 -0.39 -3.58
C TYR A 19 10.01 -1.90 -3.41
N ALA A 20 9.44 -2.69 -4.32
CA ALA A 20 9.69 -4.11 -4.42
C ALA A 20 9.76 -4.53 -5.89
N GLU A 21 10.57 -5.55 -6.17
CA GLU A 21 10.65 -6.16 -7.49
C GLU A 21 10.53 -7.67 -7.37
N MET A 22 9.70 -8.28 -8.21
CA MET A 22 9.51 -9.72 -8.25
C MET A 22 9.22 -10.16 -9.68
N SER A 23 9.99 -11.12 -10.18
CA SER A 23 9.83 -11.68 -11.53
C SER A 23 9.81 -10.60 -12.64
N GLY A 24 10.66 -9.57 -12.50
CA GLY A 24 10.74 -8.43 -13.44
C GLY A 24 9.56 -7.45 -13.38
N GLN A 25 8.62 -7.67 -12.45
CA GLN A 25 7.55 -6.72 -12.17
C GLN A 25 7.93 -5.84 -10.98
N GLN A 26 7.66 -4.54 -11.13
CA GLN A 26 7.89 -3.55 -10.10
C GLN A 26 6.58 -3.27 -9.34
N PHE A 27 6.72 -3.14 -8.03
CA PHE A 27 5.61 -2.90 -7.11
C PHE A 27 5.97 -1.81 -6.12
N VAL A 28 4.94 -1.09 -5.67
CA VAL A 28 4.99 -0.39 -4.38
C VAL A 28 4.27 -1.27 -3.37
N ASN A 29 5.04 -1.78 -2.41
CA ASN A 29 4.53 -2.59 -1.30
C ASN A 29 4.15 -1.67 -0.14
N ILE A 30 2.89 -1.74 0.27
CA ILE A 30 2.29 -0.95 1.35
C ILE A 30 1.99 -1.88 2.50
N GLN A 31 2.75 -1.74 3.59
CA GLN A 31 2.55 -2.50 4.82
C GLN A 31 1.60 -1.77 5.77
N LEU A 32 0.76 -2.54 6.45
CA LEU A 32 -0.27 -2.04 7.35
C LEU A 32 0.01 -2.47 8.78
N LYS A 33 -0.17 -1.56 9.75
CA LYS A 33 0.07 -1.80 11.18
C LYS A 33 -0.78 -2.93 11.74
N LYS A 34 -2.03 -3.06 11.28
CA LYS A 34 -3.00 -4.07 11.71
C LYS A 34 -3.71 -4.69 10.51
N LEU A 35 -2.94 -5.37 9.66
CA LEU A 35 -3.38 -5.92 8.37
C LEU A 35 -4.78 -6.56 8.41
N GLU A 36 -4.99 -7.55 9.26
CA GLU A 36 -6.27 -8.27 9.35
C GLU A 36 -7.45 -7.39 9.78
N GLN A 37 -7.21 -6.32 10.57
CA GLN A 37 -8.25 -5.37 10.97
C GLN A 37 -8.58 -4.41 9.84
N THR A 38 -7.55 -3.84 9.19
CA THR A 38 -7.72 -2.92 8.06
C THR A 38 -8.40 -3.60 6.88
N LEU A 39 -8.10 -4.87 6.63
CA LEU A 39 -8.71 -5.62 5.54
C LEU A 39 -10.15 -6.06 5.83
N ARG A 40 -10.70 -5.96 7.06
CA ARG A 40 -12.06 -6.49 7.36
C ARG A 40 -13.13 -5.95 6.42
N TYR A 41 -13.01 -4.68 6.05
CA TYR A 41 -13.94 -3.96 5.17
C TYR A 41 -13.64 -4.14 3.67
N GLN A 42 -12.51 -4.76 3.33
CA GLN A 42 -12.12 -5.02 1.96
C GLN A 42 -12.82 -6.26 1.38
N SER A 43 -12.89 -6.32 0.05
CA SER A 43 -13.47 -7.46 -0.67
C SER A 43 -12.72 -8.76 -0.37
N ALA A 44 -13.42 -9.90 -0.50
CA ALA A 44 -12.81 -11.22 -0.33
C ALA A 44 -11.60 -11.42 -1.29
N PHE A 45 -11.67 -10.82 -2.48
CA PHE A 45 -10.58 -10.83 -3.44
C PHE A 45 -9.34 -10.10 -2.90
N ALA A 46 -9.49 -8.86 -2.41
CA ALA A 46 -8.40 -8.08 -1.84
C ALA A 46 -7.76 -8.76 -0.62
N LYS A 47 -8.56 -9.41 0.23
CA LYS A 47 -8.07 -10.24 1.34
C LYS A 47 -7.22 -11.40 0.84
N LYS A 48 -7.70 -12.11 -0.18
CA LYS A 48 -7.00 -13.28 -0.76
C LYS A 48 -5.67 -12.88 -1.39
N THR A 49 -5.64 -11.82 -2.20
CA THR A 49 -4.39 -11.33 -2.83
C THR A 49 -3.38 -10.88 -1.79
N THR A 50 -3.82 -10.16 -0.75
CA THR A 50 -2.94 -9.73 0.32
C THR A 50 -2.33 -10.91 1.10
N LYS A 51 -3.11 -11.97 1.36
CA LYS A 51 -2.59 -13.20 1.97
C LYS A 51 -1.60 -13.92 1.07
N ALA A 52 -1.85 -13.97 -0.23
CA ALA A 52 -0.91 -14.55 -1.20
C ALA A 52 0.41 -13.78 -1.23
N ASN A 53 0.38 -12.44 -1.14
CA ASN A 53 1.58 -11.61 -1.12
C ASN A 53 2.49 -11.91 0.09
N VAL A 54 1.90 -12.25 1.25
CA VAL A 54 2.66 -12.68 2.44
C VAL A 54 3.48 -13.94 2.14
N VAL A 55 2.90 -14.91 1.44
CA VAL A 55 3.61 -16.15 1.04
C VAL A 55 4.76 -15.85 0.07
N LEU A 56 4.62 -14.79 -0.74
CA LEU A 56 5.62 -14.36 -1.71
C LEU A 56 6.71 -13.43 -1.13
N GLY A 57 6.73 -13.23 0.20
CA GLY A 57 7.73 -12.37 0.85
C GLY A 57 7.47 -10.88 0.71
N LEU A 58 6.31 -10.47 0.19
CA LEU A 58 5.90 -9.08 0.03
C LEU A 58 4.64 -8.78 0.87
N PRO A 59 4.72 -8.86 2.22
CA PRO A 59 3.55 -8.73 3.07
C PRO A 59 2.86 -7.37 2.87
N GLY A 60 1.52 -7.38 2.77
CA GLY A 60 0.73 -6.17 2.57
C GLY A 60 0.16 -6.03 1.16
N ILE A 61 -0.12 -4.78 0.77
CA ILE A 61 -0.75 -4.45 -0.50
C ILE A 61 0.32 -4.12 -1.52
N ASN A 62 0.31 -4.83 -2.64
CA ASN A 62 1.25 -4.61 -3.73
C ASN A 62 0.54 -3.85 -4.86
N VAL A 63 0.92 -2.60 -5.06
CA VAL A 63 0.47 -1.79 -6.19
C VAL A 63 1.44 -2.03 -7.33
N ASN A 64 0.98 -2.68 -8.39
CA ASN A 64 1.78 -2.85 -9.60
C ASN A 64 2.07 -1.47 -10.21
N THR A 65 3.33 -1.16 -10.52
CA THR A 65 3.69 0.19 -10.98
C THR A 65 3.37 0.42 -12.46
N SER A 66 3.09 -0.64 -13.24
CA SER A 66 2.69 -0.52 -14.65
C SER A 66 1.39 0.25 -14.87
N ILE A 67 0.56 0.37 -13.82
CA ILE A 67 -0.67 1.19 -13.86
C ILE A 67 -0.42 2.66 -13.47
N ALA A 68 0.77 3.01 -12.98
CA ALA A 68 1.14 4.37 -12.61
C ALA A 68 1.80 5.08 -13.80
N VAL A 69 1.07 5.98 -14.44
CA VAL A 69 1.57 6.75 -15.59
C VAL A 69 2.56 7.81 -15.11
N GLY A 70 3.77 7.82 -15.68
CA GLY A 70 4.76 8.87 -15.45
C GLY A 70 5.67 8.68 -14.23
N TYR A 71 5.59 7.54 -13.54
CA TYR A 71 6.46 7.21 -12.41
C TYR A 71 6.97 5.78 -12.53
N ASN A 72 8.27 5.57 -12.32
CA ASN A 72 8.81 4.25 -12.07
C ASN A 72 8.54 3.80 -10.62
N GLY A 73 8.82 2.53 -10.29
CA GLY A 73 8.49 2.00 -8.97
C GLY A 73 9.21 2.69 -7.80
N ILE A 74 10.44 3.18 -8.01
CA ILE A 74 11.20 3.91 -7.00
C ILE A 74 10.56 5.28 -6.78
N GLU A 75 10.35 6.05 -7.85
CA GLU A 75 9.77 7.40 -7.79
C GLU A 75 8.37 7.39 -7.16
N LEU A 76 7.54 6.40 -7.51
CA LEU A 76 6.22 6.24 -6.92
C LEU A 76 6.32 5.92 -5.41
N SER A 77 7.25 5.05 -5.02
CA SER A 77 7.45 4.71 -3.61
C SER A 77 7.94 5.91 -2.79
N GLU A 78 8.78 6.77 -3.37
CA GLU A 78 9.27 7.99 -2.75
C GLU A 78 8.14 9.00 -2.55
N LEU A 79 7.38 9.28 -3.61
CA LEU A 79 6.22 10.16 -3.57
C LEU A 79 5.22 9.71 -2.48
N MET A 80 4.88 8.42 -2.46
CA MET A 80 3.95 7.89 -1.45
C MET A 80 4.51 7.97 -0.02
N ASN A 81 5.82 7.83 0.15
CA ASN A 81 6.48 8.03 1.44
C ASN A 81 6.45 9.50 1.90
N GLU A 82 6.54 10.47 0.98
CA GLU A 82 6.35 11.88 1.31
C GLU A 82 4.95 12.16 1.85
N TYR A 83 3.91 11.65 1.17
CA TYR A 83 2.54 11.73 1.65
C TYR A 83 2.36 11.08 3.03
N LEU A 84 2.94 9.90 3.25
CA LEU A 84 2.91 9.23 4.55
C LEU A 84 3.56 10.07 5.65
N LYS A 85 4.71 10.70 5.39
CA LYS A 85 5.38 11.59 6.33
C LYS A 85 4.52 12.81 6.68
N HIS A 86 3.90 13.45 5.69
CA HIS A 86 3.02 14.59 5.91
C HIS A 86 1.80 14.23 6.76
N HIS A 87 1.18 13.07 6.49
CA HIS A 87 0.02 12.63 7.25
C HIS A 87 0.38 12.18 8.67
N ARG A 88 1.59 11.66 8.90
CA ARG A 88 2.08 11.36 10.26
C ARG A 88 2.27 12.63 11.09
N LYS A 89 2.83 13.69 10.49
CA LYS A 89 3.03 14.97 11.18
C LYS A 89 1.72 15.66 11.58
N LYS A 90 0.64 15.46 10.83
CA LYS A 90 -0.67 16.08 11.10
C LYS A 90 -1.36 15.56 12.38
N TYR A 91 -0.94 14.41 12.91
CA TYR A 91 -1.49 13.82 14.13
C TYR A 91 -0.52 13.84 15.33
N VAL A 92 0.63 14.50 15.20
CA VAL A 92 1.48 14.86 16.34
C VAL A 92 0.97 16.23 16.80
N ILE A 93 -0.01 16.21 17.70
CA ILE A 93 -0.41 17.38 18.48
C ILE A 93 0.41 17.28 19.77
N ASP A 94 1.27 18.27 20.01
CA ASP A 94 1.92 18.48 21.31
C ASP A 94 0.89 18.81 22.40
#